data_AF-A0A560WEA4-F1
#
_entry.id   AF-A0A560WEA4-F1
#
_cell.length_a   1.000
_cell.length_b   1.000
_cell.length_c   1.000
_cell.angle_alpha   90.00
_cell.angle_beta   90.00
_cell.angle_gamma   90.00
#
_symmetry.space_group_name_H-M   'P 1'
#
loop_
_entity.id
_entity.type
_entity.pdbx_description
1 polymer ?
#
loop_
_entity_poly.entity_id
_entity_poly.type
_entity_poly.pdbx_seq_one_letter_code
_entity_poly.pdbx_strand_id
1 'polypeptide(L)' 'MVTIANLTIRNVDEATHDRLRALAARHGRSVEAEVRGILAAAVDAPTRNVLLELQARTADVPTELDLPARRDLPREVDLP' A
#
# COMPACT_ATOMS: atom_id res chain seq x y z
N MET A 1 21.56 -15.08 -12.11
CA MET A 1 20.81 -16.35 -11.95
C MET A 1 19.44 -16.01 -11.40
N VAL A 2 18.35 -16.34 -12.09
CA VAL A 2 17.00 -16.18 -11.54
C VAL A 2 16.71 -17.40 -10.68
N THR A 3 16.54 -17.21 -9.37
CA THR A 3 16.18 -18.29 -8.46
C THR A 3 14.69 -18.60 -8.64
N ILE A 4 14.34 -19.86 -8.92
CA ILE A 4 12.95 -20.29 -9.01
C ILE A 4 12.47 -20.63 -7.59
N ALA A 5 11.53 -19.86 -7.07
CA ALA A 5 10.87 -20.12 -5.80
C ALA A 5 9.46 -20.67 -6.05
N ASN A 6 9.05 -21.68 -5.28
CA ASN A 6 7.70 -22.23 -5.29
C ASN A 6 7.00 -21.91 -3.96
N LEU A 7 5.73 -21.52 -4.03
CA LEU A 7 4.89 -21.15 -2.88
C LEU A 7 3.57 -21.93 -2.95
N THR A 8 3.27 -22.69 -1.91
CA THR A 8 1.97 -23.37 -1.75
C THR A 8 1.11 -22.65 -0.72
N ILE A 9 -0.06 -22.16 -1.14
CA ILE A 9 -1.05 -21.53 -0.26
C ILE A 9 -2.09 -22.60 0.11
N ARG A 10 -2.24 -22.89 1.41
CA ARG A 10 -3.21 -23.87 1.92
C ARG A 10 -4.45 -23.18 2.47
N ASN A 11 -5.55 -23.92 2.57
CA ASN A 11 -6.82 -23.46 3.15
C ASN A 11 -7.42 -22.22 2.46
N VAL A 12 -7.29 -22.13 1.13
CA VAL A 12 -8.00 -21.12 0.34
C VAL A 12 -9.43 -21.59 0.18
N ASP A 13 -10.40 -20.79 0.61
CA ASP A 13 -11.81 -21.10 0.43
C ASP A 13 -12.20 -21.09 -1.06
N GLU A 14 -13.21 -21.88 -1.41
CA GLU A 14 -13.62 -22.05 -2.81
C GLU A 14 -14.09 -20.74 -3.46
N ALA A 15 -14.78 -19.88 -2.70
CA ALA A 15 -15.22 -18.58 -3.19
C ALA A 15 -14.02 -17.67 -3.54
N THR A 16 -12.95 -17.68 -2.75
CA THR A 16 -11.71 -16.95 -3.04
C THR A 16 -11.04 -17.50 -4.28
N HIS A 17 -10.95 -18.83 -4.43
CA HIS A 17 -10.36 -19.46 -5.61
C HIS A 17 -11.14 -19.11 -6.90
N ASP A 18 -12.47 -19.12 -6.85
CA ASP A 18 -13.32 -18.75 -7.99
C ASP A 18 -13.19 -17.27 -8.37
N ARG A 19 -13.08 -16.38 -7.38
CA ARG A 19 -12.79 -14.95 -7.63
C ARG A 19 -11.44 -14.77 -8.31
N LEU A 20 -10.40 -15.48 -7.86
CA LEU A 20 -9.08 -15.45 -8.50
C LEU A 20 -9.14 -15.94 -9.94
N ARG A 21 -9.90 -17.01 -10.21
CA ARG A 21 -10.14 -17.51 -11.57
C ARG A 21 -10.84 -16.47 -12.44
N ALA A 22 -11.88 -15.83 -11.93
CA ALA A 22 -12.60 -14.77 -12.66
C ALA A 22 -11.69 -13.57 -12.95
N LEU A 23 -10.87 -13.14 -11.99
CA LEU A 23 -9.89 -12.07 -12.17
C LEU A 23 -8.84 -12.44 -13.24
N ALA A 24 -8.29 -13.64 -13.17
CA ALA A 24 -7.32 -14.14 -14.14
C ALA A 24 -7.89 -14.16 -15.57
N ALA A 25 -9.14 -14.61 -15.72
CA ALA A 25 -9.84 -14.59 -17.00
C ALA A 25 -10.05 -13.17 -17.52
N ARG A 26 -10.44 -12.22 -16.65
CA ARG A 26 -10.58 -10.80 -17.02
C ARG A 26 -9.26 -10.16 -17.46
N HIS A 27 -8.14 -10.56 -16.85
CA HIS A 27 -6.81 -10.06 -17.19
C HIS A 27 -6.13 -10.86 -18.31
N GLY A 28 -6.77 -11.91 -18.84
CA GLY A 28 -6.22 -12.73 -19.92
C GLY A 28 -4.97 -13.52 -19.55
N ARG A 29 -4.82 -13.91 -18.27
CA ARG A 29 -3.67 -14.67 -17.77
C ARG A 29 -4.07 -15.90 -16.96
N SER A 30 -3.12 -16.79 -16.68
CA SER A 30 -3.38 -17.96 -15.82
C SER A 30 -3.64 -17.54 -14.37
N VAL A 31 -4.32 -18.39 -13.61
CA VAL A 31 -4.57 -18.16 -12.17
C VAL A 31 -3.26 -18.00 -11.41
N GLU A 32 -2.23 -18.80 -11.72
CA GLU A 32 -0.91 -18.67 -11.10
C GLU A 32 -0.27 -17.30 -11.42
N ALA A 33 -0.35 -16.85 -12.67
CA ALA A 33 0.16 -15.54 -13.06
C ALA A 33 -0.62 -14.40 -12.38
N GLU A 34 -1.92 -14.57 -12.18
CA GLU A 34 -2.76 -13.64 -11.41
C GLU A 34 -2.31 -13.55 -9.96
N VAL A 35 -2.19 -14.69 -9.27
CA VAL A 35 -1.74 -14.74 -7.87
C VAL A 35 -0.35 -14.14 -7.74
N ARG A 36 0.58 -14.46 -8.64
CA ARG A 36 1.92 -13.87 -8.64
C ARG A 36 1.86 -12.36 -8.81
N GLY A 37 1.01 -11.85 -9.69
CA GLY A 37 0.81 -10.42 -9.89
C GLY A 37 0.23 -9.72 -8.66
N ILE A 38 -0.74 -10.34 -7.99
CA ILE A 38 -1.34 -9.82 -6.75
C ILE A 38 -0.29 -9.79 -5.64
N LEU A 39 0.47 -10.87 -5.47
CA LEU A 39 1.53 -10.93 -4.47
C LEU A 39 2.61 -9.87 -4.73
N ALA A 40 3.09 -9.76 -5.98
CA ALA A 40 4.05 -8.74 -6.39
C ALA A 40 3.52 -7.34 -6.06
N ALA A 41 2.28 -7.02 -6.48
CA ALA A 41 1.68 -5.72 -6.19
C ALA A 41 1.50 -5.45 -4.69
N ALA A 42 1.21 -6.49 -3.89
CA ALA A 42 1.05 -6.35 -2.44
C ALA A 42 2.38 -6.16 -1.71
N VAL A 43 3.47 -6.79 -2.17
CA VAL A 43 4.80 -6.66 -1.55
C VAL A 43 5.59 -5.46 -2.08
N ASP A 44 5.41 -5.11 -3.36
CA ASP A 44 5.99 -3.91 -3.98
C ASP A 44 5.15 -2.66 -3.69
N ALA A 45 3.96 -2.81 -3.10
CA ALA A 45 3.23 -1.67 -2.57
C ALA A 45 4.20 -0.93 -1.63
N PRO A 46 4.58 0.33 -1.95
CA PRO A 46 5.44 1.06 -1.05
C PRO A 46 4.73 1.05 0.29
N THR A 47 5.42 0.60 1.34
CA THR A 47 5.01 0.93 2.71
C THR A 47 4.87 2.43 2.66
N ARG A 48 3.63 2.95 2.55
CA ARG A 48 3.39 4.36 2.19
C ARG A 48 4.17 5.18 3.19
N ASN A 49 5.34 5.66 2.78
CA ASN A 49 6.19 6.40 3.66
C ASN A 49 5.49 7.73 3.75
N VAL A 50 4.81 7.93 4.88
CA VAL A 50 3.95 9.09 5.11
C VAL A 50 4.72 10.39 4.86
N LEU A 51 6.03 10.40 5.11
CA LEU A 51 6.89 11.54 4.82
C LEU A 51 7.11 11.75 3.33
N LEU A 52 7.33 10.70 2.53
CA LEU A 52 7.47 10.81 1.08
C LEU A 52 6.15 11.22 0.41
N GLU A 53 5.03 10.66 0.87
CA GLU A 53 3.70 11.03 0.38
C GLU A 53 3.37 12.48 0.73
N LEU A 54 3.68 12.92 1.95
CA LEU A 54 3.54 14.32 2.36
C LEU A 54 4.41 15.21 1.47
N GLN A 55 5.68 14.87 1.29
CA GLN A 55 6.62 15.64 0.46
C GLN A 55 6.13 15.76 -0.98
N ALA A 56 5.63 14.68 -1.59
CA ALA A 56 5.07 14.72 -2.94
C ALA A 56 3.85 15.64 -3.04
N ARG A 57 2.97 15.64 -2.02
CA ARG A 57 1.78 16.49 -1.97
C ARG A 57 2.08 17.96 -1.68
N THR A 58 3.17 18.23 -0.98
CA THR A 58 3.57 19.58 -0.57
C THR A 58 4.73 20.13 -1.40
N ALA A 59 5.11 19.46 -2.50
CA ALA A 59 6.25 19.86 -3.33
C ALA A 59 6.10 21.29 -3.88
N ASP A 60 4.87 21.68 -4.20
CA ASP A 60 4.52 23.01 -4.72
C ASP A 60 4.03 23.98 -3.61
N VAL A 61 4.02 23.56 -2.35
CA VAL A 61 3.63 24.42 -1.22
C VAL A 61 4.83 25.25 -0.79
N PRO A 62 4.67 26.57 -0.56
CA PRO A 62 5.76 27.41 -0.08
C PRO A 62 6.37 26.88 1.21
N THR A 63 7.70 26.87 1.27
CA THR A 63 8.44 26.47 2.48
C THR A 63 8.23 27.45 3.63
N GLU A 64 7.99 28.73 3.30
CA GLU A 64 7.64 29.77 4.26
C GLU A 64 6.11 29.91 4.31
N LEU A 65 5.52 29.49 5.42
CA LEU A 65 4.09 29.60 5.66
C LEU A 65 3.83 30.88 6.48
N ASP A 66 2.83 31.66 6.07
CA ASP A 66 2.33 32.74 6.91
C ASP A 66 1.55 32.14 8.09
N LEU A 67 2.27 31.92 9.19
CA LEU A 67 1.73 31.27 10.38
C LEU A 67 1.04 32.32 11.26
N PRO A 68 -0.21 32.09 11.70
CA PRO A 68 -0.89 32.99 12.61
C PRO A 68 -0.14 33.05 13.95
N ALA A 69 -0.20 34.22 14.60
CA ALA A 69 0.37 34.38 15.93
C ALA A 69 -0.26 33.40 16.92
N ARG A 70 0.56 32.61 17.62
CA ARG A 70 0.09 31.76 18.73
C ARG A 70 -0.32 32.66 19.89
N ARG A 71 -1.63 32.77 20.13
CA ARG A 71 -2.22 33.61 21.19
C ARG A 71 -2.67 32.82 22.41
N ASP A 72 -2.83 31.51 22.26
CA ASP A 72 -3.35 30.64 23.30
C ASP A 72 -2.22 29.93 24.05
N LEU A 73 -2.50 29.57 25.31
CA LEU A 73 -1.62 28.67 26.06
C LEU A 73 -1.62 27.28 25.40
N PRO A 74 -0.47 26.57 25.39
CA PRO A 74 -0.43 25.18 24.96
C PRO A 74 -1.50 24.38 25.70
N ARG A 75 -2.21 23.50 24.98
CA ARG A 75 -3.11 22.55 25.62
C ARG A 75 -2.33 21.73 26.63
N GLU A 76 -2.93 21.49 27.79
CA GLU A 76 -2.37 20.53 28.72
C GLU A 76 -2.26 19.15 28.03
N VAL A 77 -1.11 18.51 28.19
CA VAL A 77 -0.90 17.14 27.74
C VAL A 77 -1.11 16.27 28.96
N ASP A 78 -2.17 15.47 28.93
CA ASP A 78 -2.39 14.42 29.91
C ASP A 78 -1.39 13.29 29.62
N LEU A 79 -0.29 13.26 30.39
CA LEU A 79 0.72 12.21 30.29
C LEU A 79 0.44 11.16 31.38
N PRO A 80 0.39 9.86 31.03
CA PRO A 80 0.23 8.78 32.00
C PRO A 80 1.47 8.61 32.89
#